data_AF-A0A1J8PTY0-F1
#
_entry.id   AF-A0A1J8PTY0-F1
#
_cell.length_a   1.000
_cell.length_b   1.000
_cell.length_c   1.000
_cell.angle_alpha   90.00
_cell.angle_beta   90.00
_cell.angle_gamma   90.00
#
_symmetry.space_group_name_H-M   'P 1'
#
loop_
_entity.id
_entity.type
_entity.pdbx_description
1 polymer ?
#
loop_
_entity_poly.entity_id
_entity_poly.type
_entity_poly.pdbx_seq_one_letter_code
_entity_poly.pdbx_strand_id
1 'polypeptide(L)' 'MCYKGTLREPKWLDVDRSLFSTLCLIYPDLSELLETAHPKQSALDQSDYYVLDIEVIFLFGQTELKAQVSWKHKGVEMR' A
#
# COMPACT_ATOMS: atom_id res chain seq x y z
N MET A 1 -7.39 -3.67 -10.36
CA MET A 1 -7.61 -4.95 -9.63
C MET A 1 -8.89 -5.55 -10.18
N CYS A 2 -8.87 -6.79 -10.67
CA CYS A 2 -10.04 -7.45 -11.24
C CYS A 2 -10.29 -8.74 -10.46
N TYR A 3 -11.50 -8.90 -9.93
CA TYR A 3 -11.95 -10.12 -9.28
C TYR A 3 -12.78 -10.94 -10.27
N LYS A 4 -12.43 -12.21 -10.43
CA LYS A 4 -13.04 -13.13 -11.40
C LYS A 4 -13.89 -14.22 -10.76
N GLY A 5 -14.14 -14.13 -9.46
CA GLY A 5 -14.97 -15.10 -8.74
C GLY A 5 -16.43 -14.69 -8.66
N THR A 6 -17.18 -15.38 -7.79
CA THR A 6 -18.63 -15.26 -7.68
C THR A 6 -19.08 -14.43 -6.49
N LEU A 7 -18.17 -13.98 -5.62
CA LEU A 7 -18.52 -13.09 -4.52
C LEU A 7 -19.01 -11.73 -5.06
N ARG A 8 -20.17 -11.31 -4.58
CA ARG A 8 -20.81 -10.05 -5.00
C ARG A 8 -20.01 -8.81 -4.56
N GLU A 9 -19.43 -8.87 -3.37
CA GLU A 9 -18.68 -7.77 -2.76
C GLU A 9 -17.43 -8.34 -2.08
N PRO A 10 -16.40 -8.68 -2.86
CA PRO A 10 -15.18 -9.25 -2.31
C PRO A 10 -14.41 -8.17 -1.54
N LYS A 11 -14.38 -8.28 -0.21
CA LYS A 11 -13.71 -7.30 0.68
C LYS A 11 -12.28 -7.69 1.02
N TRP A 12 -11.97 -8.99 0.92
CA TRP A 12 -10.72 -9.55 1.38
C TRP A 12 -10.07 -10.42 0.31
N LEU A 13 -8.76 -10.30 0.21
CA LEU A 13 -7.92 -11.03 -0.76
C LEU A 13 -7.63 -12.47 -0.35
N ASP A 14 -7.80 -12.80 0.93
CA ASP A 14 -7.45 -14.09 1.53
C ASP A 14 -8.42 -15.22 1.14
N VAL A 15 -9.71 -14.91 0.99
CA VAL A 15 -10.76 -15.91 0.67
C VAL A 15 -10.57 -16.51 -0.72
N ASP A 16 -10.37 -15.67 -1.74
CA ASP A 16 -10.33 -16.07 -3.17
C ASP A 16 -9.11 -15.51 -3.89
N ARG A 17 -7.93 -15.64 -3.26
CA ARG A 17 -6.70 -14.99 -3.72
C ARG A 17 -6.37 -15.23 -5.20
N SER A 18 -6.57 -16.45 -5.69
CA SER A 18 -6.28 -16.83 -7.08
C SER A 18 -7.24 -16.20 -8.09
N LEU A 19 -8.39 -15.69 -7.65
CA LEU A 19 -9.39 -15.04 -8.49
C LEU A 19 -9.15 -13.54 -8.63
N PHE A 20 -8.14 -12.99 -7.93
CA PHE A 20 -7.68 -11.63 -8.12
C PHE A 20 -6.45 -11.58 -9.04
N SER A 21 -6.49 -10.68 -10.03
CA SER A 21 -5.30 -10.38 -10.83
C SER A 21 -4.52 -9.19 -10.27
N THR A 22 -3.20 -9.33 -10.15
CA THR A 22 -2.27 -8.22 -9.89
C THR A 22 -2.29 -7.23 -11.06
N LEU A 23 -2.53 -5.95 -10.78
CA LEU A 23 -2.56 -4.89 -11.80
C LEU A 23 -1.16 -4.39 -12.14
N CYS A 24 -0.34 -4.12 -11.12
CA CYS A 24 1.04 -3.69 -11.24
C CYS A 24 1.80 -4.02 -9.94
N LEU A 25 3.13 -3.99 -10.00
CA LEU A 25 4.01 -4.07 -8.84
C LEU A 25 4.78 -2.75 -8.73
N ILE A 26 4.87 -2.21 -7.52
CA ILE A 26 5.59 -0.98 -7.22
C ILE A 26 6.73 -1.35 -6.28
N TYR A 27 7.93 -0.86 -6.56
CA TYR A 27 9.11 -1.07 -5.73
C TYR A 27 9.64 0.30 -5.26
N PRO A 28 8.96 0.94 -4.29
CA PRO A 28 9.42 2.21 -3.76
C PRO A 28 10.64 2.02 -2.86
N ASP A 29 11.57 2.96 -2.90
CA ASP A 29 12.58 3.08 -1.85
C ASP A 29 11.97 3.87 -0.68
N LEU A 30 11.75 3.18 0.43
CA LEU A 30 11.16 3.75 1.64
C LEU A 30 12.21 3.97 2.74
N SER A 31 13.50 3.88 2.44
CA SER A 31 14.57 3.96 3.45
C SER A 31 14.47 5.25 4.27
N GLU A 32 14.28 6.39 3.61
CA GLU A 32 14.12 7.70 4.29
C GLU A 32 12.87 7.76 5.19
N LEU A 33 11.76 7.16 4.74
CA LEU A 33 10.54 7.09 5.55
C LEU A 33 10.78 6.22 6.79
N LEU A 34 11.45 5.07 6.63
CA LEU A 34 11.72 4.13 7.71
C LEU A 34 12.69 4.70 8.76
N GLU A 35 13.63 5.55 8.38
CA GLU A 35 14.49 6.28 9.34
C GLU A 35 13.70 7.16 10.30
N THR A 36 12.54 7.64 9.86
CA THR A 36 11.66 8.50 10.67
C THR A 36 10.56 7.72 11.41
N ALA A 37 10.42 6.43 11.12
CA ALA A 37 9.40 5.60 11.72
C ALA A 37 9.82 5.18 13.14
N HIS A 38 8.99 5.50 14.12
CA HIS A 38 9.20 5.08 15.50
C HIS A 38 8.26 3.93 15.86
N PRO A 39 8.76 2.90 16.60
CA PRO A 39 7.91 1.82 17.07
C PRO A 39 6.84 2.39 18.01
N LYS A 40 5.63 1.89 17.83
CA LYS A 40 4.50 2.11 18.73
C LYS A 40 4.26 0.84 19.52
N GLN A 41 3.84 0.97 20.76
CA GLN A 41 3.55 -0.18 21.59
C GLN A 41 2.07 -0.56 21.50
N SER A 42 1.79 -1.84 21.26
CA SER A 42 0.45 -2.41 21.29
C SER A 42 -0.08 -2.41 22.72
N ALA A 43 -1.30 -1.91 22.91
CA ALA A 43 -1.96 -1.90 24.21
C ALA A 43 -2.37 -3.31 24.69
N LEU A 44 -2.40 -4.28 23.77
CA LEU A 44 -2.98 -5.61 24.00
C LEU A 44 -1.93 -6.61 24.54
N ASP A 45 -0.72 -6.54 24.02
CA ASP A 45 0.36 -7.51 24.28
C ASP A 45 1.74 -6.84 24.45
N GLN A 46 1.80 -5.51 24.50
CA GLN A 46 3.05 -4.74 24.63
C GLN A 46 4.05 -4.95 23.48
N SER A 47 3.65 -5.57 22.37
CA SER A 47 4.52 -5.74 21.21
C SER A 47 4.73 -4.42 20.47
N ASP A 48 5.91 -4.25 19.89
CA ASP A 48 6.17 -3.11 19.01
C ASP A 48 5.53 -3.32 17.63
N TYR A 49 4.95 -2.25 17.08
CA TYR A 49 4.43 -2.18 15.72
C TYR A 49 4.78 -0.83 15.08
N TYR A 50 4.77 -0.80 13.75
CA TYR A 50 5.05 0.41 12.97
C TYR A 50 3.81 0.81 12.18
N VAL A 51 3.63 2.11 12.00
CA VAL A 51 2.57 2.66 11.14
C VAL A 51 3.22 3.54 10.10
N LEU A 52 2.99 3.21 8.83
CA LEU A 52 3.42 4.00 7.69
C LEU A 52 2.17 4.61 7.05
N ASP A 53 2.18 5.93 6.88
CA ASP A 53 1.14 6.66 6.17
C ASP A 53 1.64 6.98 4.77
N ILE A 54 1.07 6.31 3.77
CA ILE A 54 1.49 6.38 2.37
C ILE A 54 0.27 6.51 1.47
N GLU A 55 0.47 7.19 0.34
CA GLU A 55 -0.51 7.27 -0.73
C GLU A 55 0.01 6.49 -1.94
N VAL A 56 -0.87 5.70 -2.56
CA VAL A 56 -0.56 5.02 -3.83
C VAL A 56 -1.20 5.83 -4.95
N ILE A 57 -0.37 6.45 -5.77
CA ILE A 57 -0.80 7.30 -6.88
C ILE A 57 -0.79 6.48 -8.16
N PHE A 58 -1.95 6.38 -8.82
CA PHE A 58 -2.07 5.84 -10.18
C PHE A 58 -2.07 6.98 -11.20
N LEU A 59 -1.15 6.88 -12.16
CA LEU A 59 -1.00 7.80 -13.27
C LEU A 59 -1.42 7.07 -14.54
N PHE A 60 -2.48 7.57 -15.19
CA PHE A 60 -2.99 7.02 -16.44
C PHE A 60 -2.55 7.91 -17.61
N GLY A 61 -1.69 7.39 -18.48
CA GLY A 61 -1.45 7.90 -19.82
C GLY A 61 -2.37 7.22 -20.83
N GLN A 62 -2.40 7.67 -22.09
CA GLN A 62 -3.30 7.14 -23.14
C GLN A 62 -3.36 5.60 -23.16
N THR A 63 -2.21 4.94 -23.09
CA THR A 63 -2.10 3.46 -23.02
C THR A 63 -1.22 2.96 -21.88
N GLU A 64 -0.61 3.87 -21.10
CA GLU A 64 0.35 3.52 -20.05
C GLU A 64 -0.29 3.67 -18.66
N LEU A 65 -0.17 2.64 -17.84
CA LEU A 65 -0.39 2.71 -16.40
C LEU A 65 0.95 2.84 -15.69
N LYS A 66 1.14 3.90 -14.90
CA LYS A 66 2.23 4.03 -13.94
C LYS A 66 1.65 4.13 -12.55
N ALA A 67 2.38 3.61 -11.57
CA ALA A 67 2.02 3.72 -10.18
C ALA A 67 3.25 4.03 -9.35
N GLN A 68 3.09 4.91 -8.36
CA GLN A 68 4.15 5.31 -7.44
C GLN A 68 3.59 5.42 -6.03
N VAL A 69 4.48 5.43 -5.03
CA VAL A 69 4.12 5.67 -3.63
C VAL A 69 4.57 7.07 -3.27
N SER A 70 3.70 7.86 -2.63
CA SER A 70 4.07 9.13 -2.02
C SER A 70 3.84 9.10 -0.51
N TRP A 71 4.55 9.96 0.20
CA TRP A 71 4.39 10.17 1.64
C TRP A 71 4.67 11.62 1.98
N LYS A 72 4.30 12.07 3.18
CA LYS A 72 4.63 13.41 3.67
C LYS A 72 5.78 13.34 4.65
N HIS A 73 6.87 14.04 4.34
CA HIS A 73 7.96 14.28 5.27
C HIS A 73 7.96 15.76 5.69
N LYS A 74 7.69 16.04 6.97
CA LYS A 74 7.63 17.41 7.53
C LYS A 74 6.72 18.36 6.74
N GLY A 75 5.60 17.85 6.22
CA GLY A 75 4.63 18.61 5.44
C GLY A 75 4.97 18.76 3.95
N VAL A 76 6.13 18.27 3.50
CA VAL A 76 6.52 18.22 2.09
C VAL A 76 6.19 16.84 1.52
N GLU A 77 5.58 16.81 0.34
CA GLU A 77 5.29 15.57 -0.37
C GLU A 77 6.58 15.00 -0.98
N MET A 78 6.82 13.72 -0.72
CA MET A 78 7.90 12.89 -1.25
C MET A 78 7.27 11.82 -2.15
N ARG A 79 7.96 11.39 -3.20
CA ARG A 79 7.48 10.44 -4.21
C ARG A 79 8.63 9.71 -4.90
#